data_AF-A0A645BFL2-F1
#
_entry.id   AF-A0A645BFL2-F1
#
_cell.length_a   1.000
_cell.length_b   1.000
_cell.length_c   1.000
_cell.angle_alpha   90.00
_cell.angle_beta   90.00
_cell.angle_gamma   90.00
#
_symmetry.space_group_name_H-M   'P 1'
#
loop_
_entity.id
_entity.type
_entity.pdbx_description
1 polymer ?
#
loop_
_entity_poly.entity_id
_entity_poly.type
_entity_poly.pdbx_seq_one_letter_code
_entity_poly.pdbx_strand_id
1 'polypeptide(L)'
;MFAGGDCVTGPATVIRAIAAGKVAAANIDEYLGFNHEIVTDVQIPTPDLSDLRPRGRINTGERDAGERVHDFQCIECGFTDQEAREESSRCLRCDHFGYGIFKGGRVEKW
;
A
#
# COMPACT_ATOMS: atom_id res chain seq x y z
N MET A 1 10.56 7.75 23.23
CA MET A 1 9.40 8.36 22.55
C MET A 1 9.65 8.25 21.06
N PHE A 2 8.74 7.62 20.30
CA PHE A 2 8.87 7.38 18.85
C PHE A 2 7.74 8.11 18.13
N ALA A 3 8.04 8.71 16.99
CA ALA A 3 7.05 9.40 16.16
C ALA A 3 7.46 9.37 14.70
N GLY A 4 6.50 9.42 13.78
CA GLY A 4 6.73 9.44 12.34
C GLY A 4 5.61 10.17 11.61
N GLY A 5 5.83 10.48 10.33
CA GLY A 5 4.87 11.17 9.48
C GLY A 5 4.75 12.67 9.79
N ASP A 6 3.57 13.23 9.52
CA ASP A 6 3.34 14.67 9.54
C ASP A 6 3.57 15.33 10.90
N CYS A 7 3.34 14.57 11.99
CA CYS A 7 3.61 15.03 13.36
C CYS A 7 5.09 15.33 13.64
N VAL A 8 6.01 14.81 12.81
CA VAL A 8 7.47 15.00 12.99
C VAL A 8 8.07 15.85 11.88
N THR A 9 7.71 15.57 10.62
CA THR A 9 8.35 16.19 9.47
C THR A 9 7.52 17.30 8.81
N GLY A 10 6.34 17.60 9.35
CA GLY A 10 5.32 18.39 8.66
C GLY A 10 4.70 17.63 7.49
N PRO A 11 3.77 18.26 6.73
CA PRO A 11 3.01 17.62 5.66
C PRO A 11 3.92 16.85 4.69
N ALA A 12 3.70 15.55 4.60
CA ALA A 12 4.52 14.65 3.81
C ALA A 12 3.68 13.90 2.78
N THR A 13 4.34 13.40 1.73
CA THR A 13 3.69 12.45 0.82
C THR A 13 3.39 11.15 1.56
N VAL A 14 2.35 10.42 1.14
CA VAL A 14 1.99 9.11 1.73
C VAL A 14 3.20 8.17 1.79
N ILE A 15 4.08 8.21 0.78
CA ILE A 15 5.30 7.40 0.72
C ILE A 15 6.27 7.75 1.86
N ARG A 16 6.45 9.05 2.16
CA ARG A 16 7.31 9.51 3.25
C ARG A 16 6.72 9.13 4.62
N ALA A 17 5.41 9.23 4.78
CA ALA A 17 4.73 8.81 6.01
C ALA A 17 4.91 7.31 6.26
N ILE A 18 4.75 6.47 5.22
CA ILE A 18 4.99 5.03 5.31
C ILE A 18 6.45 4.74 5.68
N ALA A 19 7.42 5.39 5.04
CA ALA A 19 8.84 5.20 5.35
C ALA A 19 9.16 5.57 6.81
N ALA A 20 8.62 6.69 7.31
CA ALA A 20 8.79 7.09 8.70
C ALA A 20 8.15 6.09 9.67
N GLY A 21 6.99 5.53 9.31
CA GLY A 21 6.34 4.46 10.07
C GLY A 21 7.20 3.21 10.21
N LYS A 22 7.84 2.76 9.11
CA LYS A 22 8.76 1.62 9.13
C LYS A 22 9.94 1.85 10.08
N VAL A 23 10.58 3.01 10.00
CA VAL A 23 11.70 3.37 10.89
C VAL A 23 11.24 3.42 12.35
N ALA A 24 10.06 4.00 12.63
CA ALA A 24 9.52 4.04 13.97
C ALA A 24 9.25 2.62 14.51
N ALA A 25 8.71 1.71 13.69
CA ALA A 25 8.48 0.32 14.07
C ALA A 25 9.79 -0.41 14.41
N ALA A 26 10.82 -0.29 13.56
CA ALA A 26 12.14 -0.90 13.81
C ALA A 26 12.77 -0.40 15.12
N ASN A 27 12.70 0.92 15.38
CA ASN A 27 13.23 1.50 16.62
C ASN A 27 12.45 1.05 17.88
N ILE A 28 11.14 0.80 17.76
CA ILE A 28 10.34 0.26 18.86
C ILE A 28 10.75 -1.19 19.13
N ASP A 29 10.92 -1.98 18.07
CA ASP A 29 11.33 -3.38 18.17
C ASP A 29 12.68 -3.52 18.89
N GLU A 30 13.68 -2.74 18.45
CA GLU A 30 15.00 -2.67 19.07
C GLU A 30 14.93 -2.19 20.52
N TYR A 31 14.11 -1.16 20.81
CA TYR A 31 13.94 -0.64 22.17
C TYR A 31 13.33 -1.66 23.12
N LEU A 32 12.46 -2.53 22.63
CA LEU A 32 11.89 -3.64 23.40
C LEU A 32 12.86 -4.83 23.53
N GLY A 33 14.05 -4.75 22.93
CA GLY A 33 15.08 -5.79 22.96
C GLY A 33 14.84 -6.91 21.94
N PHE A 34 13.98 -6.69 20.95
CA PHE A 34 13.73 -7.62 19.86
C PHE A 34 14.57 -7.24 18.62
N ASN A 35 14.62 -8.19 17.68
CA ASN A 35 15.23 -7.99 16.36
C ASN A 35 14.45 -8.85 15.34
N HIS A 36 13.18 -8.52 15.17
CA HIS A 36 12.31 -9.21 14.21
C HIS A 36 12.69 -8.79 12.78
N GLU A 37 13.34 -9.67 12.03
CA GLU A 37 13.54 -9.47 10.59
C GLU A 37 12.24 -9.74 9.83
N ILE A 38 11.73 -8.74 9.13
CA ILE A 38 10.58 -8.92 8.23
C ILE A 38 11.11 -9.39 6.87
N VAL A 39 11.00 -10.70 6.63
CA VAL A 39 11.27 -11.32 5.34
C VAL A 39 9.99 -11.51 4.53
N THR A 40 10.07 -11.22 3.23
CA THR A 40 8.96 -11.46 2.30
C THR A 40 9.40 -12.42 1.21
N ASP A 41 8.77 -13.59 1.13
CA ASP A 41 9.09 -14.59 0.09
C ASP A 41 8.42 -14.27 -1.26
N VAL A 42 7.75 -13.12 -1.34
CA VAL A 42 6.99 -12.70 -2.52
C VAL A 42 7.95 -12.15 -3.57
N GLN A 43 8.10 -12.91 -4.66
CA GLN A 43 8.81 -12.45 -5.86
C GLN A 43 7.95 -11.40 -6.57
N ILE A 44 8.36 -10.14 -6.50
CA ILE A 44 7.64 -9.03 -7.14
C ILE A 44 8.20 -8.82 -8.55
N PRO A 45 7.41 -9.08 -9.62
CA PRO A 45 7.90 -8.90 -10.97
C PRO A 45 8.26 -7.43 -11.27
N THR A 46 9.18 -7.26 -12.22
CA THR A 46 9.54 -5.93 -12.71
C THR A 46 8.30 -5.28 -13.34
N PRO A 47 8.02 -4.00 -13.03
CA PRO A 47 7.01 -3.23 -13.75
C PRO A 47 7.11 -3.37 -15.27
N ASP A 48 5.99 -3.59 -15.94
CA ASP A 48 5.86 -3.06 -17.29
C ASP A 48 5.48 -1.57 -17.19
N LEU A 49 6.31 -0.70 -17.79
CA LEU A 49 6.13 0.75 -17.81
C LEU A 49 5.64 1.25 -19.18
N SER A 50 5.22 0.33 -20.06
CA SER A 50 4.78 0.66 -21.42
C SER A 50 3.50 1.49 -21.46
N ASP A 51 2.59 1.32 -20.49
CA ASP A 51 1.31 2.02 -20.42
C ASP A 51 1.11 2.74 -19.07
N LEU A 52 1.26 4.06 -19.08
CA LEU A 52 1.02 4.96 -17.94
C LEU A 52 -0.16 5.90 -18.18
N ARG A 53 -1.06 5.55 -19.10
CA ARG A 53 -2.20 6.40 -19.43
C ARG A 53 -3.11 6.53 -18.19
N PRO A 54 -3.55 7.76 -17.85
CA PRO A 54 -4.52 7.96 -16.79
C PRO A 54 -5.81 7.18 -17.08
N ARG A 55 -6.26 6.41 -16.10
CA ARG A 55 -7.52 5.65 -16.17
C ARG A 55 -8.45 6.06 -15.03
N GLY A 56 -9.74 6.07 -15.32
CA GLY A 56 -10.78 6.38 -14.33
C GLY A 56 -10.86 5.32 -13.24
N ARG A 57 -11.30 5.70 -12.04
CA ARG A 57 -11.54 4.77 -10.93
C ARG A 57 -12.72 3.87 -11.26
N ILE A 58 -12.56 2.57 -11.05
CA ILE A 58 -13.69 1.64 -11.09
C ILE A 58 -14.44 1.74 -9.76
N ASN A 59 -15.76 1.92 -9.83
CA ASN A 59 -16.62 1.93 -8.65
C ASN A 59 -17.06 0.50 -8.36
N THR A 60 -16.76 0.04 -7.15
CA THR A 60 -17.21 -1.24 -6.62
C THR A 60 -18.74 -1.25 -6.55
N GLY A 61 -19.37 -2.36 -6.95
CA GLY A 61 -20.81 -2.53 -6.77
C GLY A 61 -21.16 -2.75 -5.29
N GLU A 62 -22.41 -2.48 -4.92
CA GLU A 62 -22.94 -2.79 -3.60
C GLU A 62 -24.17 -3.69 -3.74
N ARG A 63 -24.38 -4.56 -2.75
CA ARG A 63 -25.61 -5.35 -2.65
C ARG A 63 -26.82 -4.47 -2.38
N ASP A 64 -27.98 -4.89 -2.87
CA ASP A 64 -29.22 -4.16 -2.64
C ASP A 64 -29.57 -4.07 -1.14
N ALA A 65 -30.10 -2.93 -0.72
CA ALA A 65 -30.43 -2.69 0.69
C ALA A 65 -31.47 -3.71 1.22
N GLY A 66 -32.41 -4.14 0.38
CA GLY A 66 -33.42 -5.13 0.73
C GLY A 66 -32.85 -6.51 0.98
N GLU A 67 -31.72 -6.88 0.38
CA GLU A 67 -31.04 -8.14 0.68
C GLU A 67 -30.17 -8.03 1.93
N ARG A 68 -29.49 -6.90 2.10
CA ARG A 68 -28.56 -6.63 3.22
C ARG A 68 -29.22 -6.61 4.59
N VAL A 69 -30.52 -6.31 4.67
CA VAL A 69 -31.25 -6.28 5.95
C VAL A 69 -31.48 -7.67 6.53
N HIS A 70 -31.29 -8.72 5.72
CA HIS A 70 -31.60 -10.10 6.07
C HIS A 70 -30.36 -10.94 6.44
N ASP A 71 -29.14 -10.42 6.28
CA ASP A 71 -27.90 -11.14 6.59
C ASP A 71 -26.75 -10.22 7.03
N PHE A 72 -25.63 -10.82 7.44
CA PHE A 72 -24.39 -10.12 7.79
C PHE A 72 -23.27 -10.40 6.77
N GLN A 73 -23.63 -10.76 5.53
CA GLN A 73 -22.62 -10.98 4.50
C GLN A 73 -22.07 -9.65 3.99
N CYS A 74 -20.93 -9.69 3.29
CA CYS A 74 -20.28 -8.49 2.76
C CYS A 74 -21.23 -7.66 1.88
N ILE A 75 -21.20 -6.34 2.07
CA ILE A 75 -22.01 -5.35 1.33
C ILE A 75 -21.37 -5.05 -0.03
N GLU A 76 -20.05 -4.89 -0.03
CA GLU A 76 -19.26 -4.57 -1.23
C GLU A 76 -19.14 -5.81 -2.11
N CYS A 77 -19.58 -5.68 -3.35
CA CYS A 77 -19.35 -6.66 -4.40
C CYS A 77 -17.93 -6.46 -4.91
N GLY A 78 -17.00 -7.34 -4.52
CA GLY A 78 -15.61 -7.28 -4.97
C GLY A 78 -15.46 -7.24 -6.49
N PHE A 79 -14.31 -6.79 -6.97
CA PHE A 79 -14.05 -6.68 -8.40
C PHE A 79 -14.06 -8.03 -9.11
N THR A 80 -14.57 -8.01 -10.33
CA THR A 80 -14.28 -9.06 -11.31
C THR A 80 -12.80 -9.04 -11.70
N ASP A 81 -12.30 -10.15 -12.26
CA ASP A 81 -10.93 -10.24 -12.77
C ASP A 81 -10.58 -9.12 -13.75
N GLN A 82 -11.54 -8.67 -14.56
CA GLN A 82 -11.33 -7.58 -15.50
C GLN A 82 -11.24 -6.23 -14.78
N GLU A 83 -12.18 -5.93 -13.89
CA GLU A 83 -12.19 -4.68 -13.12
C GLU A 83 -10.95 -4.56 -12.24
N ALA A 84 -10.50 -5.66 -11.64
CA ALA A 84 -9.28 -5.70 -10.84
C ALA A 84 -8.03 -5.37 -11.67
N ARG A 85 -7.95 -5.87 -12.92
CA ARG A 85 -6.87 -5.53 -13.86
C ARG A 85 -6.92 -4.06 -14.26
N GLU A 86 -8.11 -3.52 -14.53
CA GLU A 86 -8.28 -2.12 -14.90
C GLU A 86 -7.94 -1.18 -13.74
N GLU A 87 -8.42 -1.46 -12.53
CA GLU A 87 -8.14 -0.64 -11.35
C GLU A 87 -6.65 -0.70 -10.97
N SER A 88 -6.02 -1.88 -11.02
CA SER A 88 -4.58 -2.03 -10.75
C SER A 88 -3.70 -1.36 -11.82
N SER A 89 -4.17 -1.26 -13.06
CA SER A 89 -3.47 -0.52 -14.13
C SER A 89 -3.41 1.00 -13.92
N ARG A 90 -4.12 1.54 -12.91
CA ARG A 90 -4.01 2.94 -12.48
C ARG A 90 -2.81 3.22 -11.58
N CYS A 91 -2.05 2.19 -11.19
CA CYS A 91 -0.94 2.32 -10.26
C CYS A 91 0.13 3.28 -10.79
N LEU A 92 0.43 4.32 -10.00
CA LEU A 92 1.46 5.32 -10.31
C LEU A 92 2.90 4.81 -10.11
N ARG A 93 3.07 3.52 -9.80
CA ARG A 93 4.37 2.87 -9.56
C ARG A 93 5.27 3.64 -8.61
N CYS A 94 4.73 4.03 -7.45
CA CYS A 94 5.49 4.74 -6.42
C CYS A 94 6.68 3.94 -5.87
N ASP A 95 6.70 2.63 -6.09
CA ASP A 95 7.86 1.76 -5.85
C ASP A 95 9.02 2.06 -6.80
N HIS A 96 8.72 2.41 -8.06
CA HIS A 96 9.70 2.67 -9.11
C HIS A 96 9.93 4.16 -9.40
N PHE A 97 8.96 5.04 -9.15
CA PHE A 97 9.06 6.49 -9.38
C PHE A 97 9.00 7.33 -8.09
N GLY A 98 8.72 6.70 -6.95
CA GLY A 98 8.58 7.40 -5.68
C GLY A 98 9.89 7.59 -4.93
N TYR A 99 9.77 8.15 -3.73
CA TYR A 99 10.90 8.51 -2.88
C TYR A 99 11.79 7.30 -2.47
N GLY A 100 11.27 6.07 -2.58
CA GLY A 100 12.01 4.84 -2.29
C GLY A 100 13.29 4.67 -3.11
N ILE A 101 13.34 5.17 -4.36
CA ILE A 101 14.53 5.08 -5.22
C ILE A 101 15.73 5.81 -4.61
N PHE A 102 15.51 6.96 -3.97
CA PHE A 102 16.58 7.81 -3.42
C PHE A 102 17.30 7.17 -2.22
N LYS A 103 16.68 6.17 -1.58
CA LYS A 103 17.26 5.42 -0.45
C LYS A 103 17.49 3.94 -0.75
N GLY A 104 17.69 3.58 -2.03
CA GLY A 104 18.08 2.21 -2.41
C GLY A 104 16.94 1.30 -2.88
N GLY A 105 15.73 1.81 -3.10
CA GLY A 105 14.64 1.07 -3.72
C GLY A 105 14.06 -0.04 -2.83
N ARG A 106 13.55 -1.11 -3.46
CA ARG A 106 12.98 -2.29 -2.78
C ARG A 106 14.08 -3.00 -1.98
N VAL A 107 14.12 -2.76 -0.68
CA VAL A 107 14.98 -3.52 0.24
C VAL A 107 14.27 -4.83 0.57
N GLU A 108 14.92 -5.97 0.31
CA GLU A 108 14.38 -7.33 0.54
C GLU A 108 14.23 -7.67 2.03
N LYS A 109 14.86 -6.89 2.90
CA LYS A 109 14.82 -7.04 4.36
C LYS A 109 14.60 -5.69 5.01
N TRP A 110 13.74 -5.68 6.03
CA TRP A 110 13.46 -4.53 6.89
C TRP A 110 13.59 -4.92 8.34
#